data_AF-A0A0K8Q8E9-F1
#
_entry.id   AF-A0A0K8Q8E9-F1
#
_cell.length_a   1.000
_cell.length_b   1.000
_cell.length_c   1.000
_cell.angle_alpha   90.00
_cell.angle_beta   90.00
_cell.angle_gamma   90.00
#
_symmetry.space_group_name_H-M   'P 1'
#
loop_
_entity.id
_entity.type
_entity.pdbx_description
1 polymer ?
#
loop_
_entity_poly.entity_id
_entity_poly.type
_entity_poly.pdbx_seq_one_letter_code
_entity_poly.pdbx_strand_id
1 'polypeptide(L)' 'MGWLDAAGNGEWGIALRGAVIEAPDTVRLYAGCGIVEGSHPEAELAETWAKFRPMLESLGINS' A
#
# COMPACT_ATOMS: atom_id res chain seq x y z
N MET A 1 -2.05 0.96 11.29
CA MET A 1 -2.63 -0.32 11.77
C MET A 1 -1.82 -0.75 12.98
N GLY A 2 -2.45 -1.26 14.04
CA GLY A 2 -1.72 -1.55 15.27
C GLY A 2 -2.60 -2.05 16.40
N TRP A 3 -2.00 -2.23 17.56
CA TRP A 3 -2.68 -2.62 18.79
C TRP A 3 -2.05 -1.94 20.01
N LEU A 4 -2.82 -1.86 21.10
CA LEU A 4 -2.40 -1.37 22.41
C LEU A 4 -3.14 -2.21 23.46
N ASP A 5 -2.44 -2.74 24.45
CA ASP A 5 -3.05 -3.41 25.61
C ASP A 5 -3.17 -2.48 26.83
N ALA A 6 -3.84 -3.00 27.86
CA ALA A 6 -4.07 -2.30 29.12
C ALA A 6 -2.80 -2.09 29.97
N ALA A 7 -1.72 -2.83 29.68
CA ALA A 7 -0.43 -2.66 30.35
C ALA A 7 0.43 -1.57 29.65
N GLY A 8 -0.06 -1.00 28.55
CA GLY A 8 0.61 0.03 27.78
C GLY A 8 1.55 -0.50 26.70
N ASN A 9 1.57 -1.81 26.44
CA ASN A 9 2.33 -2.36 25.31
C ASN A 9 1.54 -2.15 24.03
N GLY A 10 2.23 -1.82 22.95
CA GLY A 10 1.58 -1.70 21.66
C GLY A 10 2.57 -1.57 20.53
N GLU A 11 2.06 -1.78 19.32
CA GLU A 11 2.81 -1.62 18.09
C GLU A 11 1.93 -0.93 17.06
N TRP A 12 2.53 -0.02 16.30
CA TRP A 12 1.87 0.70 15.23
C TRP A 12 2.71 0.64 13.96
N GLY A 13 2.12 0.09 12.90
CA GLY A 13 2.66 0.10 11.55
C GLY A 13 1.95 1.13 10.67
N ILE A 14 2.71 1.69 9.72
CA ILE A 14 2.14 2.49 8.63
C ILE A 14 1.33 1.54 7.73
N ALA A 15 0.10 1.92 7.40
CA ALA A 15 -0.79 1.14 6.55
C ALA A 15 -0.41 1.25 5.06
N LEU A 16 0.80 0.82 4.70
CA LEU A 16 1.27 0.74 3.32
C LEU A 16 1.02 -0.65 2.76
N ARG A 17 1.00 -0.76 1.42
CA ARG A 17 0.79 -2.04 0.70
C ARG A 17 -0.46 -2.76 1.20
N GLY A 18 -1.54 -2.00 1.33
CA GLY A 18 -2.84 -2.48 1.77
C GLY A 18 -3.92 -2.17 0.74
N ALA A 19 -5.11 -2.67 1.03
CA ALA A 19 -6.29 -2.43 0.24
C ALA A 19 -7.53 -2.35 1.14
N VAL A 20 -8.58 -1.71 0.65
CA VAL A 20 -9.90 -1.70 1.26
C VAL A 20 -10.82 -2.56 0.41
N ILE A 21 -11.41 -3.59 1.02
CA ILE A 21 -12.47 -4.39 0.40
C ILE A 21 -13.76 -3.60 0.56
N GLU A 22 -14.27 -3.03 -0.53
CA GLU A 22 -15.48 -2.20 -0.52
C GLU A 22 -16.75 -3.06 -0.69
N ALA A 23 -16.64 -4.15 -1.44
CA ALA A 23 -17.69 -5.14 -1.68
C ALA A 23 -17.07 -6.53 -1.93
N PRO A 24 -17.85 -7.62 -1.99
CA PRO A 24 -17.32 -8.97 -2.24
C PRO A 24 -16.48 -9.12 -3.52
N ASP A 25 -16.74 -8.28 -4.53
CA ASP A 25 -16.08 -8.29 -5.84
C ASP A 25 -15.28 -7.00 -6.14
N THR A 26 -15.21 -6.07 -5.19
CA THR A 26 -14.62 -4.75 -5.38
C THR A 26 -13.59 -4.45 -4.31
N VAL A 27 -12.34 -4.25 -4.73
CA VAL A 27 -11.20 -3.95 -3.86
C VAL A 27 -10.48 -2.70 -4.37
N ARG A 28 -10.19 -1.76 -3.47
CA ARG A 28 -9.42 -0.54 -3.77
C ARG A 28 -8.03 -0.61 -3.16
N LEU A 29 -7.01 -0.54 -4.00
CA LEU A 29 -5.60 -0.57 -3.60
C LEU A 29 -5.04 0.85 -3.52
N TYR A 30 -4.02 1.04 -2.68
CA TYR A 30 -3.30 2.31 -2.56
C TYR A 30 -1.78 2.11 -2.66
N ALA A 31 -1.12 2.96 -3.44
CA ALA A 31 0.33 3.07 -3.49
C ALA A 31 0.71 4.54 -3.74
N GLY A 32 1.91 4.91 -3.35
CA GLY A 32 2.43 6.24 -3.59
C GLY A 32 3.94 6.26 -3.58
N CYS A 33 4.50 7.35 -4.10
CA CYS A 33 5.91 7.68 -4.18
C CYS A 33 6.17 9.00 -3.45
N GLY A 34 7.40 9.20 -3.00
CA GLY A 34 7.81 10.47 -2.41
C GLY A 34 8.28 11.42 -3.51
N ILE A 35 7.70 12.62 -3.59
CA ILE A 35 8.08 13.60 -4.61
C ILE A 35 9.07 14.60 -4.03
N VAL A 36 10.16 14.81 -4.75
CA VAL A 36 11.20 15.81 -4.46
C VAL A 36 11.55 16.59 -5.73
N GLU A 37 12.38 17.64 -5.62
CA GLU A 37 12.77 18.49 -6.76
C GLU A 37 13.40 17.69 -7.91
N GLY A 38 14.16 16.64 -7.60
CA GLY A 38 14.79 15.76 -8.60
C GLY A 38 13.90 14.62 -9.12
N SER A 39 12.61 14.59 -8.78
CA SER A 39 11.71 13.51 -9.20
C SER A 39 11.42 13.56 -10.71
N HIS A 40 11.38 12.40 -11.34
CA HIS A 40 11.01 12.25 -12.75
C HIS A 40 9.63 11.58 -12.84
N PRO A 41 8.61 12.23 -13.43
CA PRO A 41 7.23 11.71 -13.40
C PRO A 41 7.07 10.25 -13.85
N GLU A 42 7.80 9.83 -14.88
CA GLU A 42 7.76 8.44 -15.37
C GLU A 42 8.36 7.44 -14.37
N ALA A 43 9.44 7.82 -13.69
CA ALA A 43 10.08 6.97 -12.69
C ALA A 43 9.19 6.82 -11.44
N GLU A 44 8.56 7.91 -11.00
CA GLU A 44 7.65 7.90 -9.84
C GLU A 44 6.38 7.09 -10.10
N LEU A 45 5.87 7.15 -11.33
CA LEU A 45 4.77 6.29 -11.78
C LEU A 45 5.19 4.82 -11.77
N ALA A 46 6.37 4.51 -12.31
CA ALA A 46 6.92 3.15 -12.30
C ALA A 46 7.13 2.62 -10.88
N GLU A 47 7.61 3.45 -9.95
CA GLU A 47 7.74 3.12 -8.53
C GLU A 47 6.38 2.79 -7.92
N THR A 48 5.36 3.59 -8.22
CA THR A 48 3.99 3.38 -7.71
C THR A 48 3.40 2.06 -8.22
N TRP A 49 3.62 1.71 -9.49
CA TRP A 49 3.26 0.39 -10.05
C TRP A 49 4.00 -0.77 -9.39
N ALA A 50 5.32 -0.62 -9.18
CA ALA A 50 6.10 -1.63 -8.47
C ALA A 50 5.58 -1.84 -7.03
N LYS A 51 5.07 -0.79 -6.38
CA LYS A 51 4.46 -0.85 -5.05
C LYS A 51 3.08 -1.52 -5.04
N PHE A 52 2.32 -1.47 -6.14
CA PHE A 52 1.06 -2.20 -6.28
C PHE A 52 1.25 -3.71 -6.44
N ARG A 53 2.35 -4.13 -7.08
CA ARG A 53 2.61 -5.52 -7.47
C ARG A 53 2.32 -6.57 -6.38
N PRO A 54 2.80 -6.43 -5.12
CA PRO A 54 2.53 -7.47 -4.11
C PRO A 54 1.04 -7.66 -3.80
N MET A 55 0.26 -6.58 -3.85
CA MET A 55 -1.19 -6.66 -3.61
C MET A 55 -1.93 -7.27 -4.81
N LEU A 56 -1.53 -6.91 -6.04
CA LEU A 56 -2.10 -7.50 -7.26
C LEU A 56 -1.82 -9.02 -7.31
N GLU A 57 -0.59 -9.43 -7.03
CA GLU A 57 -0.19 -10.83 -6.95
C GLU A 57 -0.99 -11.59 -5.88
N SER A 58 -1.23 -10.97 -4.70
CA SER A 58 -2.05 -11.59 -3.64
C SER A 58 -3.51 -11.83 -4.04
N LEU A 59 -4.02 -11.06 -5.00
CA LEU A 59 -5.35 -11.21 -5.58
C LEU A 59 -5.35 -12.15 -6.81
N GLY A 60 -4.21 -12.74 -7.16
CA GLY A 60 -4.06 -13.59 -8.34
C GLY A 60 -4.04 -12.83 -9.67
N ILE A 61 -3.82 -11.51 -9.63
CA ILE A 61 -3.74 -10.65 -10.82
C ILE A 61 -2.25 -10.47 -11.16
N ASN A 62 -1.80 -11.12 -12.22
CA ASN A 62 -0.43 -10.98 -12.70
C ASN A 62 -0.34 -9.85 -13.73
N SER A 63 0.54 -8.88 -13.48
CA SER A 63 0.80 -7.70 -14.33
C SER A 63 2.25 -7.60 -14.76
#